data_AF-A0A9X2LID9-F1
#
_entry.id   AF-A0A9X2LID9-F1
#
_cell.length_a   1.000
_cell.length_b   1.000
_cell.length_c   1.000
_cell.angle_alpha   90.00
_cell.angle_beta   90.00
_cell.angle_gamma   90.00
#
_symmetry.space_group_name_H-M   'P 1'
#
loop_
_entity.id
_entity.type
_entity.pdbx_description
1 polymer ?
#
loop_
_entity_poly.entity_id
_entity_poly.type
_entity_poly.pdbx_seq_one_letter_code
_entity_poly.pdbx_strand_id
1 'polypeptide(L)'
;MAVEASAWQEERVAGRVWTVRLDPDGRPSAGAVRLSCSRPACADQRLAGGAAAGRRAAIGHIKEHLARIREGGGPRGDAWCACRAASCAWHTPDPTAGPRTGAQLATAAVRCGGSVVLTVYADRAGRLWRIAEMCARCAAATADCRVLDTAPPPARTTPAGMHQAAEQPDAEQERAGGAPGQGVAAVFSDRAPSPASASPSAAATPPPVPRARPATPGGAPRRAKRWGKIAQRIVPQDLEPEVLRLELVELGDAFRAYQQRTEPDLAILSELHERKARAFALWADVSGDGSLRHEAKRAETAAQTTREMHANRGGQPLGGTAGDGPVVERLLTRTQAAHARTVLDYVAAHASHSEAEVRLAVLMLTLRAAKAGTGNVTGQDLTGWLQDDAEQVIQRLVAADWLRLPGTVAELMASRSENPTAVTVPTLLPGQPRPFAFGKTTRARISGWAQKVVGDRKIRKKKATSATRLLALYTAAHTRPAGHLGRAEDDGLHLDPAAAFCTLPPDQIAEHAALLIAADWLTEAGTAEGRLRGRLTERILPLGGLL
;
A
#
# COMPACT_ATOMS: atom_id res chain seq x y z
N MET A 1 2.13 36.00 42.92
CA MET A 1 3.22 35.18 42.33
C MET A 1 2.62 34.36 41.19
N ALA A 2 2.78 34.86 39.98
CA ALA A 2 2.44 34.16 38.74
C ALA A 2 3.65 33.29 38.36
N VAL A 3 3.43 32.00 38.13
CA VAL A 3 4.47 31.12 37.58
C VAL A 3 4.19 31.00 36.10
N GLU A 4 4.97 31.74 35.31
CA GLU A 4 5.07 31.60 33.86
C GLU A 4 5.60 30.19 33.54
N ALA A 5 4.73 29.34 32.98
CA ALA A 5 5.17 28.13 32.29
C ALA A 5 5.24 28.44 30.79
N SER A 6 6.32 29.12 30.38
CA SER A 6 6.72 29.24 28.98
C SER A 6 7.16 27.87 28.46
N ALA A 7 6.20 27.09 27.97
CA ALA A 7 6.49 25.89 27.18
C ALA A 7 6.98 26.33 25.79
N TRP A 8 8.28 26.20 25.57
CA TRP A 8 8.95 26.41 24.30
C TRP A 8 8.33 25.52 23.21
N GLN A 9 7.42 26.08 22.42
CA GLN A 9 7.04 25.50 21.14
C GLN A 9 8.18 25.79 20.16
N GLU A 10 9.11 24.85 19.97
CA GLU A 10 10.03 24.88 18.84
C GLU A 10 9.22 24.95 17.54
N GLU A 11 9.27 26.10 16.88
CA GLU A 11 8.53 26.43 15.67
C GLU A 11 9.05 25.60 14.49
N ARG A 12 8.47 24.42 14.27
CA ARG A 12 8.86 23.50 13.20
C ARG A 12 8.53 24.04 11.81
N VAL A 13 9.52 24.07 10.92
CA VAL A 13 9.39 24.59 9.55
C VAL A 13 8.71 23.59 8.61
N ALA A 14 7.93 24.05 7.63
CA ALA A 14 7.37 23.18 6.60
C ALA A 14 8.48 22.53 5.73
N GLY A 15 8.33 21.23 5.43
CA GLY A 15 9.25 20.51 4.54
C GLY A 15 9.25 21.10 3.12
N ARG A 16 10.44 21.13 2.50
CA ARG A 16 10.66 21.62 1.14
C ARG A 16 9.92 20.74 0.13
N VAL A 17 9.25 21.36 -0.84
CA VAL A 17 8.70 20.69 -2.03
C VAL A 17 8.99 21.54 -3.25
N TRP A 18 9.46 20.91 -4.30
CA TRP A 18 9.51 21.54 -5.62
C TRP A 18 9.42 20.49 -6.72
N THR A 19 9.14 20.97 -7.91
CA THR A 19 8.96 20.15 -9.11
C THR A 19 9.84 20.67 -10.23
N VAL A 20 10.32 19.74 -11.06
CA VAL A 20 11.02 20.01 -12.31
C VAL A 20 10.23 19.33 -13.42
N ARG A 21 9.95 20.04 -14.51
CA ARG A 21 9.08 19.60 -15.61
C ARG A 21 9.77 19.71 -16.95
N LEU A 22 9.35 18.85 -17.89
CA LEU A 22 9.66 18.95 -19.31
C LEU A 22 8.36 18.99 -20.12
N ASP A 23 8.04 20.17 -20.62
CA ASP A 23 6.92 20.39 -21.52
C ASP A 23 7.42 20.52 -22.98
N PRO A 24 6.63 20.14 -23.99
CA PRO A 24 6.93 20.50 -25.38
C PRO A 24 6.93 22.02 -25.54
N ASP A 25 7.91 22.57 -26.27
CA ASP A 25 7.99 24.00 -26.57
C ASP A 25 7.68 24.24 -28.06
N GLY A 26 6.53 24.85 -28.35
CA GLY A 26 6.08 25.10 -29.73
C GLY A 26 5.41 23.89 -30.42
N ARG A 27 5.48 23.84 -31.77
CA ARG A 27 4.86 22.74 -32.55
C ARG A 27 5.63 21.42 -32.34
N PRO A 28 4.94 20.26 -32.27
CA PRO A 28 5.58 18.97 -32.02
C PRO A 28 6.72 18.59 -32.97
N SER A 29 6.71 19.13 -34.20
CA SER A 29 7.72 18.91 -35.24
C SER A 29 9.06 19.62 -34.99
N ALA A 30 9.10 20.63 -34.12
CA ALA A 30 10.32 21.40 -33.84
C ALA A 30 11.28 20.68 -32.87
N GLY A 31 10.80 19.66 -32.14
CA GLY A 31 11.61 18.89 -31.20
C GLY A 31 12.19 19.68 -30.02
N ALA A 32 11.75 20.92 -29.80
CA ALA A 32 12.18 21.74 -28.66
C ALA A 32 11.37 21.37 -27.40
N VAL A 33 12.04 21.41 -26.24
CA VAL A 33 11.40 21.16 -24.95
C VAL A 33 11.73 22.28 -23.97
N ARG A 34 10.76 22.64 -23.15
CA ARG A 34 10.88 23.62 -22.08
C ARG A 34 11.03 22.90 -20.75
N LEU A 35 12.13 23.18 -20.06
CA LEU A 35 12.36 22.81 -18.68
C LEU A 35 11.83 23.91 -17.76
N SER A 36 10.93 23.59 -16.84
CA SER A 36 10.47 24.54 -15.79
C SER A 36 10.68 23.97 -14.39
N CYS A 37 11.00 24.83 -13.43
CA CYS A 37 11.20 24.46 -12.03
C CYS A 37 10.29 25.33 -11.15
N SER A 38 9.59 24.72 -10.20
CA SER A 38 8.66 25.46 -9.32
C SER A 38 9.36 26.26 -8.21
N ARG A 39 10.69 26.35 -8.22
CA ARG A 39 11.44 27.22 -7.30
C ARG A 39 11.58 28.60 -7.94
N PRO A 40 11.25 29.69 -7.21
CA PRO A 40 11.26 31.05 -7.77
C PRO A 40 12.66 31.53 -8.21
N ALA A 41 13.73 30.92 -7.68
CA ALA A 41 15.11 31.23 -8.05
C ALA A 41 15.56 30.56 -9.37
N CYS A 42 14.67 29.87 -10.09
CA CYS A 42 15.01 29.12 -11.30
C CYS A 42 14.26 29.70 -12.49
N ALA A 43 15.00 30.09 -13.53
CA ALA A 43 14.42 30.49 -14.80
C ALA A 43 14.09 29.26 -15.66
N ASP A 44 13.01 29.37 -16.45
CA ASP A 44 12.67 28.37 -17.46
C ASP A 44 13.77 28.27 -18.52
N GLN A 45 14.13 27.04 -18.91
CA GLN A 45 15.15 26.78 -19.92
C GLN A 45 14.52 26.17 -21.17
N ARG A 46 14.87 26.69 -22.35
CA ARG A 46 14.47 26.13 -23.64
C ARG A 46 15.62 25.32 -24.22
N LEU A 47 15.34 24.08 -24.60
CA LEU A 47 16.36 23.13 -25.03
C LEU A 47 16.03 22.62 -26.44
N ALA A 48 16.95 22.87 -27.37
CA ALA A 48 16.95 22.22 -28.68
C ALA A 48 17.60 20.83 -28.53
N GLY A 49 16.94 19.77 -28.98
CA GLY A 49 17.47 18.40 -28.88
C GLY A 49 16.49 17.33 -28.38
N GLY A 50 15.20 17.62 -28.31
CA GLY A 50 14.16 16.64 -28.01
C GLY A 50 14.10 16.20 -26.55
N ALA A 51 13.20 15.26 -26.28
CA ALA A 51 12.91 14.80 -24.93
C ALA A 51 14.12 14.16 -24.23
N ALA A 52 15.06 13.56 -24.97
CA ALA A 52 16.25 12.94 -24.38
C ALA A 52 17.24 14.00 -23.83
N ALA A 53 17.49 15.07 -24.59
CA ALA A 53 18.30 16.19 -24.12
C ALA A 53 17.63 16.91 -22.96
N GLY A 54 16.30 17.11 -23.04
CA GLY A 54 15.49 17.64 -21.94
C GLY A 54 15.63 16.84 -20.65
N ARG A 55 15.52 15.50 -20.71
CA ARG A 55 15.66 14.63 -19.53
C ARG A 55 17.04 14.75 -18.89
N ARG A 56 18.11 14.81 -19.69
CA ARG A 56 19.47 15.02 -19.16
C ARG A 56 19.61 16.36 -18.45
N ALA A 57 19.09 17.43 -19.05
CA ALA A 57 19.09 18.76 -18.43
C ALA A 57 18.27 18.80 -17.13
N ALA A 58 17.10 18.16 -17.10
CA ALA A 58 16.28 18.06 -15.89
C ALA A 58 16.99 17.35 -14.75
N ILE A 59 17.67 16.23 -15.03
CA ILE A 59 18.45 15.51 -14.04
C ILE A 59 19.65 16.35 -13.55
N GLY A 60 20.33 17.07 -14.45
CA GLY A 60 21.40 18.01 -14.09
C GLY A 60 20.89 19.10 -13.14
N HIS A 61 19.78 19.74 -13.49
CA HIS A 61 19.14 20.78 -12.69
C HIS A 61 18.69 20.27 -11.30
N ILE A 62 18.17 19.05 -11.22
CA ILE A 62 17.83 18.42 -9.94
C ILE A 62 19.10 18.22 -9.10
N LYS A 63 20.20 17.74 -9.69
CA LYS A 63 21.46 17.54 -8.97
C LYS A 63 22.01 18.84 -8.38
N GLU A 64 21.90 19.97 -9.08
CA GLU A 64 22.29 21.29 -8.55
C GLU A 64 21.47 21.69 -7.32
N HIS A 65 20.16 21.41 -7.31
CA HIS A 65 19.33 21.64 -6.14
C HIS A 65 19.70 20.71 -4.97
N LEU A 66 20.00 19.45 -5.25
CA LEU A 66 20.42 18.49 -4.23
C LEU A 66 21.78 18.85 -3.63
N ALA A 67 22.72 19.33 -4.46
CA ALA A 67 24.03 19.80 -4.00
C ALA A 67 23.88 20.98 -3.02
N ARG A 68 23.10 22.00 -3.40
CA ARG A 68 22.80 23.16 -2.52
C ARG A 68 22.12 22.76 -1.21
N ILE A 69 21.28 21.71 -1.24
CA ILE A 69 20.63 21.19 -0.03
C ILE A 69 21.64 20.49 0.89
N ARG A 70 22.56 19.72 0.32
CA ARG A 70 23.62 19.04 1.09
C ARG A 70 24.61 20.04 1.68
N GLU A 71 25.00 21.06 0.93
CA GLU A 71 25.81 22.18 1.43
C GLU A 71 25.11 22.91 2.59
N GLY A 72 23.78 23.07 2.51
CA GLY A 72 22.95 23.64 3.57
C GLY A 72 22.60 22.68 4.71
N GLY A 73 23.35 21.59 4.91
CA GLY A 73 23.17 20.66 6.04
C GLY A 73 22.18 19.50 5.80
N GLY A 74 21.72 19.29 4.56
CA GLY A 74 20.89 18.14 4.18
C GLY A 74 19.39 18.32 4.45
N PRO A 75 18.60 17.22 4.51
CA PRO A 75 17.19 17.26 4.91
C PRO A 75 17.03 17.68 6.36
N ARG A 76 16.06 18.55 6.62
CA ARG A 76 15.83 19.14 7.93
C ARG A 76 15.04 18.18 8.82
N GLY A 77 15.65 17.71 9.91
CA GLY A 77 15.07 16.69 10.80
C GLY A 77 13.87 17.16 11.62
N ASP A 78 13.74 18.47 11.79
CA ASP A 78 12.65 19.18 12.45
C ASP A 78 11.49 19.53 11.50
N ALA A 79 11.67 19.38 10.18
CA ALA A 79 10.70 19.81 9.21
C ALA A 79 9.44 18.92 9.14
N TRP A 80 8.29 19.54 8.89
CA TRP A 80 7.05 18.82 8.66
C TRP A 80 7.07 18.05 7.32
N CYS A 81 6.51 16.85 7.32
CA CYS A 81 6.42 16.01 6.13
C CYS A 81 5.59 16.70 5.03
N ALA A 82 6.15 16.84 3.82
CA ALA A 82 5.57 17.68 2.77
C ALA A 82 4.65 16.93 1.78
N CYS A 83 4.14 15.76 2.18
CA CYS A 83 3.32 14.89 1.33
C CYS A 83 1.94 15.50 0.96
N ARG A 84 1.42 16.47 1.73
CA ARG A 84 0.15 17.23 1.53
C ARG A 84 -1.08 16.40 1.07
N ALA A 85 -1.11 15.08 1.28
CA ALA A 85 -2.32 14.30 1.06
C ALA A 85 -3.35 14.68 2.14
N ALA A 86 -4.59 15.02 1.75
CA ALA A 86 -5.68 15.53 2.62
C ALA A 86 -6.08 14.64 3.83
N SER A 87 -5.36 13.54 4.05
CA SER A 87 -5.46 12.68 5.23
C SER A 87 -4.19 11.84 5.40
N CYS A 88 -3.03 12.48 5.52
CA CYS A 88 -1.95 11.90 6.30
C CYS A 88 -2.41 11.95 7.77
N ALA A 89 -2.42 10.81 8.48
CA ALA A 89 -2.93 10.73 9.85
C ALA A 89 -2.08 11.49 10.90
N TRP A 90 -1.14 12.33 10.46
CA TRP A 90 -0.04 12.88 11.26
C TRP A 90 0.26 14.35 10.92
N HIS A 91 -0.75 15.15 10.57
CA HIS A 91 -0.67 16.62 10.59
C HIS A 91 -1.67 17.21 11.57
N THR A 92 -1.21 18.23 12.29
CA THR A 92 -1.99 19.19 13.10
C THR A 92 -2.91 20.04 12.19
N PRO A 93 -3.97 20.66 12.75
CA PRO A 93 -4.98 21.39 11.99
C PRO A 93 -4.43 22.64 11.28
N ASP A 94 -5.19 23.07 10.28
CA ASP A 94 -5.07 24.34 9.56
C ASP A 94 -5.09 25.55 10.54
N PRO A 95 -4.09 26.44 10.52
CA PRO A 95 -4.08 27.64 11.38
C PRO A 95 -5.16 28.66 11.01
N THR A 96 -5.86 28.50 9.89
CA THR A 96 -7.00 29.36 9.51
C THR A 96 -8.35 28.85 10.00
N ALA A 97 -8.41 27.64 10.59
CA ALA A 97 -9.62 27.12 11.21
C ALA A 97 -9.78 27.69 12.62
N GLY A 98 -10.69 28.65 12.79
CA GLY A 98 -10.99 29.27 14.08
C GLY A 98 -11.36 28.30 15.20
N PRO A 99 -11.37 28.77 16.47
CA PRO A 99 -11.46 27.91 17.65
C PRO A 99 -12.81 27.20 17.71
N ARG A 100 -12.80 25.87 17.60
CA ARG A 100 -13.96 25.05 17.95
C ARG A 100 -13.95 24.80 19.46
N THR A 101 -14.99 25.27 20.12
CA THR A 101 -15.28 25.04 21.54
C THR A 101 -15.57 23.56 21.82
N GLY A 102 -15.00 23.06 22.93
CA GLY A 102 -15.52 21.89 23.64
C GLY A 102 -14.59 20.67 23.77
N ALA A 103 -14.07 20.48 24.99
CA ALA A 103 -13.53 19.24 25.58
C ALA A 103 -12.13 18.75 25.15
N GLN A 104 -11.16 19.33 25.86
CA GLN A 104 -9.84 18.86 26.25
C GLN A 104 -9.66 17.32 26.31
N LEU A 105 -8.86 16.79 25.38
CA LEU A 105 -8.05 15.58 25.57
C LEU A 105 -6.63 15.93 25.15
N ALA A 106 -5.70 15.80 26.10
CA ALA A 106 -4.31 16.24 25.99
C ALA A 106 -3.64 15.75 24.71
N THR A 107 -3.19 16.73 23.91
CA THR A 107 -2.48 16.57 22.64
C THR A 107 -1.08 16.00 22.86
N ALA A 108 -0.93 14.68 22.75
CA ALA A 108 0.34 14.13 22.27
C ALA A 108 0.44 14.48 20.79
N ALA A 109 1.32 15.42 20.43
CA ALA A 109 1.58 15.76 19.03
C ALA A 109 1.90 14.47 18.25
N VAL A 110 0.98 14.08 17.40
CA VAL A 110 1.00 12.85 16.61
C VAL A 110 2.16 13.00 15.61
N ARG A 111 3.36 12.48 15.97
CA ARG A 111 4.62 12.57 15.20
C ARG A 111 4.65 11.62 14.02
N CYS A 112 4.85 12.13 12.80
CA CYS A 112 5.18 11.31 11.64
C CYS A 112 6.23 10.23 12.00
N GLY A 113 5.93 8.96 11.72
CA GLY A 113 6.82 7.86 12.09
C GLY A 113 8.07 7.81 11.21
N GLY A 114 9.26 7.90 11.82
CA GLY A 114 10.57 7.79 11.16
C GLY A 114 11.27 9.13 10.93
N SER A 115 12.55 9.10 10.55
CA SER A 115 13.33 10.28 10.18
C SER A 115 12.74 10.98 8.94
N VAL A 116 12.95 12.30 8.86
CA VAL A 116 12.67 13.06 7.64
C VAL A 116 13.67 12.63 6.58
N VAL A 117 13.19 12.27 5.40
CA VAL A 117 13.98 11.88 4.24
C VAL A 117 13.75 12.86 3.10
N LEU A 118 14.80 13.13 2.35
CA LEU A 118 14.70 13.81 1.07
C LEU A 118 14.37 12.76 0.01
N THR A 119 13.35 13.00 -0.79
CA THR A 119 12.87 12.03 -1.78
C THR A 119 12.72 12.64 -3.14
N VAL A 120 12.85 11.81 -4.17
CA VAL A 120 12.43 12.12 -5.54
C VAL A 120 11.48 11.05 -6.05
N TYR A 121 10.43 11.45 -6.72
CA TYR A 121 9.65 10.54 -7.56
C TYR A 121 9.44 11.18 -8.93
N ALA A 122 9.54 10.36 -9.96
CA ALA A 122 9.29 10.76 -11.34
C ALA A 122 7.96 10.18 -11.80
N ASP A 123 7.24 10.90 -12.65
CA ASP A 123 6.10 10.31 -13.34
C ASP A 123 6.55 9.21 -14.31
N ARG A 124 5.63 8.32 -14.69
CA ARG A 124 5.93 7.19 -15.59
C ARG A 124 6.43 7.63 -16.98
N ALA A 125 6.15 8.87 -17.38
CA ALA A 125 6.62 9.43 -18.64
C ALA A 125 8.03 10.03 -18.55
N GLY A 126 8.59 10.18 -17.34
CA GLY A 126 9.89 10.82 -17.11
C GLY A 126 9.91 12.28 -17.56
N ARG A 127 8.80 12.99 -17.36
CA ARG A 127 8.58 14.40 -17.73
C ARG A 127 8.34 15.29 -16.52
N LEU A 128 8.03 14.71 -15.37
CA LEU A 128 7.84 15.43 -14.11
C LEU A 128 8.62 14.72 -13.01
N TRP A 129 9.47 15.48 -12.31
CA TRP A 129 10.12 15.05 -11.09
C TRP A 129 9.62 15.91 -9.95
N ARG A 130 9.23 15.26 -8.86
CA ARG A 130 8.91 15.95 -7.61
C ARG A 130 9.92 15.57 -6.54
N ILE A 131 10.51 16.59 -5.94
CA ILE A 131 11.47 16.47 -4.85
C ILE A 131 10.82 17.02 -3.59
N ALA A 132 10.83 16.24 -2.51
CA ALA A 132 10.17 16.59 -1.27
C ALA A 132 10.88 16.04 -0.03
N GLU A 133 10.84 16.81 1.05
CA GLU A 133 11.12 16.33 2.41
C GLU A 133 9.87 15.64 2.95
N MET A 134 9.94 14.34 3.25
CA MET A 134 8.83 13.56 3.79
C MET A 134 9.32 12.58 4.85
N CYS A 135 8.47 12.04 5.72
CA CYS A 135 8.94 11.01 6.64
C CYS A 135 9.21 9.69 5.90
N ALA A 136 10.13 8.88 6.43
CA ALA A 136 10.50 7.58 5.85
C ALA A 136 9.29 6.67 5.55
N ARG A 137 8.25 6.71 6.40
CA ARG A 137 7.01 5.94 6.18
C ARG A 137 6.18 6.45 5.00
N CYS A 138 6.12 7.76 4.78
CA CYS A 138 5.46 8.35 3.61
C CYS A 138 6.24 8.08 2.32
N ALA A 139 7.57 8.08 2.40
CA ALA A 139 8.43 7.69 1.27
C ALA A 139 8.14 6.25 0.85
N ALA A 140 8.13 5.31 1.79
CA ALA A 140 7.85 3.90 1.53
C ALA A 140 6.43 3.65 0.98
N ALA A 141 5.45 4.48 1.35
CA ALA A 141 4.07 4.37 0.87
C ALA A 141 3.83 4.99 -0.52
N THR A 142 4.81 5.72 -1.06
CA THR A 142 4.70 6.40 -2.36
C THR A 142 5.33 5.53 -3.44
N ALA A 143 4.53 5.08 -4.40
CA ALA A 143 5.03 4.27 -5.52
C ALA A 143 6.08 5.05 -6.34
N ASP A 144 7.11 4.36 -6.82
CA ASP A 144 8.21 4.91 -7.62
C ASP A 144 9.00 6.04 -6.92
N CYS A 145 8.87 6.15 -5.59
CA CYS A 145 9.59 7.11 -4.76
C CYS A 145 10.96 6.56 -4.36
N ARG A 146 12.00 7.37 -4.53
CA ARG A 146 13.37 7.06 -4.12
C ARG A 146 13.81 7.99 -3.00
N VAL A 147 14.35 7.42 -1.93
CA VAL A 147 15.03 8.17 -0.86
C VAL A 147 16.42 8.56 -1.36
N LEU A 148 16.70 9.86 -1.30
CA LEU A 148 17.97 10.46 -1.73
C LEU A 148 18.89 10.79 -0.56
N ASP A 149 18.31 11.09 0.60
CA ASP A 149 19.03 11.46 1.81
C ASP A 149 18.14 11.30 3.05
N THR A 150 18.73 11.18 4.24
CA THR A 150 18.01 11.02 5.52
C THR A 150 18.53 12.02 6.55
N ALA A 151 17.61 12.69 7.24
CA ALA A 151 17.97 13.67 8.25
C ALA A 151 18.65 12.99 9.45
N PRO A 152 19.70 13.60 10.01
CA PRO A 152 20.33 13.11 11.23
C PRO A 152 19.31 13.09 12.38
N PRO A 153 19.40 12.12 13.31
CA PRO A 153 18.51 12.06 14.46
C PRO A 153 18.69 13.31 15.33
N PRO A 154 17.61 13.86 15.91
CA PRO A 154 17.73 15.00 16.81
C PRO A 154 18.59 14.62 18.03
N ALA A 155 19.51 15.50 18.42
CA ALA A 155 20.30 15.35 19.62
C ALA A 155 19.35 15.24 20.84
N ARG A 156 19.48 14.18 21.63
CA ARG A 156 18.70 14.04 22.86
C ARG A 156 19.22 15.04 23.89
N THR A 157 18.46 16.08 24.17
CA THR A 157 18.63 16.87 25.38
C THR A 157 18.12 16.05 26.57
N THR A 158 19.05 15.63 27.44
CA THR A 158 18.72 15.06 28.75
C THR A 158 18.10 16.17 29.63
N PRO A 159 16.94 15.96 30.27
CA PRO A 159 16.38 16.93 31.19
C PRO A 159 17.20 16.96 32.49
N ALA A 160 17.54 18.17 32.94
CA ALA A 160 18.10 18.44 34.25
C ALA A 160 17.00 18.64 35.31
N GLY A 161 17.25 18.17 36.54
CA GLY A 161 16.48 18.52 37.76
C GLY A 161 16.60 17.45 38.86
N MET A 162 17.59 17.56 39.79
CA MET A 162 17.48 18.00 41.21
C MET A 162 16.86 16.95 42.17
N HIS A 163 17.34 16.62 43.36
CA HIS A 163 18.51 16.94 44.20
C HIS A 163 18.49 15.93 45.37
N GLN A 164 19.62 15.43 45.86
CA GLN A 164 19.83 15.28 47.30
C GLN A 164 21.33 15.36 47.62
N ALA A 165 21.64 16.23 48.57
CA ALA A 165 22.96 16.67 48.97
C ALA A 165 23.61 15.69 49.96
N ALA A 166 24.93 15.53 49.89
CA ALA A 166 25.84 15.89 50.98
C ALA A 166 27.29 15.46 50.64
N GLU A 167 28.21 16.40 50.88
CA GLU A 167 29.63 16.22 51.21
C GLU A 167 30.62 15.84 50.09
N GLN A 168 31.37 16.86 49.66
CA GLN A 168 32.76 16.79 49.22
C GLN A 168 33.61 17.41 50.35
N PRO A 169 34.87 16.98 50.57
CA PRO A 169 35.92 17.46 49.66
C PRO A 169 37.08 16.49 49.32
N ASP A 170 37.67 16.82 48.17
CA ASP A 170 39.09 16.79 47.78
C ASP A 170 39.84 15.51 47.29
N ALA A 171 40.63 15.81 46.25
CA ALA A 171 41.83 15.16 45.70
C ALA A 171 41.68 14.19 44.50
N GLU A 172 41.90 14.77 43.31
CA GLU A 172 42.83 14.34 42.25
C GLU A 172 42.82 12.89 41.69
N GLN A 173 42.41 12.81 40.42
CA GLN A 173 43.26 12.36 39.30
C GLN A 173 43.72 10.88 39.27
N GLU A 174 43.10 10.03 38.43
CA GLU A 174 43.69 9.52 37.18
C GLU A 174 42.85 8.44 36.47
N ARG A 175 43.13 8.26 35.17
CA ARG A 175 42.51 7.38 34.16
C ARG A 175 42.43 5.90 34.58
N ALA A 176 41.34 5.22 34.18
CA ALA A 176 41.31 4.16 33.15
C ALA A 176 40.22 3.09 33.40
N GLY A 177 39.50 2.72 32.32
CA GLY A 177 39.09 1.35 32.00
C GLY A 177 37.87 0.73 32.70
N GLY A 178 36.78 0.53 31.96
CA GLY A 178 35.69 -0.38 32.34
C GLY A 178 34.57 -0.51 31.30
N ALA A 179 34.55 -1.63 30.57
CA ALA A 179 33.40 -2.16 29.80
C ALA A 179 32.27 -2.65 30.75
N PRO A 180 31.09 -3.22 30.35
CA PRO A 180 30.69 -3.77 29.03
C PRO A 180 29.21 -3.53 28.62
N GLY A 181 28.81 -4.00 27.43
CA GLY A 181 27.39 -4.11 27.06
C GLY A 181 27.13 -4.39 25.58
N GLN A 182 27.45 -5.61 25.12
CA GLN A 182 27.19 -6.08 23.75
C GLN A 182 25.68 -6.19 23.46
N GLY A 183 25.19 -5.39 22.51
CA GLY A 183 23.93 -5.62 21.80
C GLY A 183 24.23 -6.01 20.35
N VAL A 184 24.04 -7.29 20.02
CA VAL A 184 24.29 -7.83 18.68
C VAL A 184 23.11 -7.48 17.77
N ALA A 185 23.40 -6.64 16.76
CA ALA A 185 22.52 -6.36 15.64
C ALA A 185 22.60 -7.49 14.60
N ALA A 186 21.44 -7.92 14.10
CA ALA A 186 21.32 -8.82 12.96
C ALA A 186 21.58 -8.05 11.66
N VAL A 187 22.56 -8.50 10.87
CA VAL A 187 22.88 -8.01 9.53
C VAL A 187 22.50 -9.10 8.52
N PHE A 188 21.65 -8.76 7.55
CA PHE A 188 21.42 -9.56 6.35
C PHE A 188 22.39 -9.13 5.24
N SER A 189 22.85 -10.14 4.50
CA SER A 189 24.02 -10.21 3.62
C SER A 189 23.88 -9.48 2.29
N ASP A 190 25.01 -9.24 1.62
CA ASP A 190 25.16 -9.45 0.17
C ASP A 190 26.64 -9.68 -0.20
N ARG A 191 26.87 -10.65 -1.08
CA ARG A 191 28.17 -11.12 -1.57
C ARG A 191 28.21 -10.91 -3.08
N ALA A 192 29.19 -10.16 -3.59
CA ALA A 192 29.73 -10.26 -4.95
C ALA A 192 31.00 -9.38 -5.07
N PRO A 193 31.86 -9.55 -6.10
CA PRO A 193 32.96 -10.50 -6.20
C PRO A 193 34.35 -9.83 -6.09
N SER A 194 35.36 -10.63 -5.74
CA SER A 194 36.78 -10.22 -5.72
C SER A 194 37.36 -9.96 -7.12
N PRO A 195 38.38 -9.10 -7.21
CA PRO A 195 39.50 -9.31 -8.13
C PRO A 195 40.79 -9.64 -7.37
N ALA A 196 41.59 -10.50 -8.01
CA ALA A 196 42.87 -11.00 -7.54
C ALA A 196 43.97 -9.93 -7.54
N SER A 197 44.91 -10.05 -6.60
CA SER A 197 46.32 -9.63 -6.75
C SER A 197 47.16 -10.37 -5.70
N ALA A 198 48.37 -10.74 -6.12
CA ALA A 198 49.19 -11.80 -5.57
C ALA A 198 50.25 -11.33 -4.55
N SER A 199 50.56 -12.22 -3.59
CA SER A 199 51.87 -12.54 -2.97
C SER A 199 52.69 -11.48 -2.20
N PRO A 200 53.69 -11.87 -1.37
CA PRO A 200 53.75 -12.99 -0.41
C PRO A 200 54.43 -12.65 0.95
N SER A 201 54.44 -13.67 1.84
CA SER A 201 55.39 -13.92 2.95
C SER A 201 55.29 -13.14 4.27
N ALA A 202 54.98 -13.87 5.35
CA ALA A 202 55.97 -14.24 6.38
C ALA A 202 55.37 -15.25 7.38
N ALA A 203 56.17 -16.27 7.70
CA ALA A 203 55.85 -17.37 8.58
C ALA A 203 55.87 -16.96 10.07
N ALA A 204 54.93 -17.48 10.86
CA ALA A 204 55.11 -17.66 12.30
C ALA A 204 54.20 -18.78 12.83
N THR A 205 54.86 -19.67 13.57
CA THR A 205 54.50 -20.96 14.19
C THR A 205 53.22 -20.98 15.05
N PRO A 206 52.48 -22.11 15.14
CA PRO A 206 51.26 -22.22 15.96
C PRO A 206 51.54 -22.56 17.44
N PRO A 207 50.69 -22.11 18.39
CA PRO A 207 50.72 -22.55 19.79
C PRO A 207 50.04 -23.93 20.01
N PRO A 208 50.35 -24.62 21.14
CA PRO A 208 50.23 -26.06 21.26
C PRO A 208 48.83 -26.59 21.63
N VAL A 209 48.58 -27.81 21.13
CA VAL A 209 47.42 -28.67 21.39
C VAL A 209 47.45 -29.23 22.82
N PRO A 210 46.35 -29.22 23.59
CA PRO A 210 46.25 -30.01 24.82
C PRO A 210 46.02 -31.48 24.50
N ARG A 211 46.92 -32.30 25.03
CA ARG A 211 46.98 -33.76 24.91
C ARG A 211 45.79 -34.43 25.61
N ALA A 212 45.25 -35.44 24.94
CA ALA A 212 44.21 -36.35 25.43
C ALA A 212 44.61 -37.06 26.75
N ARG A 213 43.64 -37.24 27.64
CA ARG A 213 43.69 -38.20 28.75
C ARG A 213 42.50 -39.18 28.68
N PRO A 214 42.67 -40.40 29.19
CA PRO A 214 41.99 -41.60 28.72
C PRO A 214 40.57 -41.76 29.28
N ALA A 215 39.79 -42.54 28.54
CA ALA A 215 38.44 -42.97 28.87
C ALA A 215 38.42 -43.89 30.10
N THR A 216 37.44 -43.65 30.98
CA THR A 216 36.97 -44.62 31.99
C THR A 216 35.58 -45.09 31.58
N PRO A 217 35.27 -46.40 31.63
CA PRO A 217 34.03 -46.95 31.08
C PRO A 217 32.89 -46.94 32.11
N GLY A 218 31.65 -46.84 31.63
CA GLY A 218 30.47 -47.23 32.41
C GLY A 218 29.56 -46.07 32.81
N GLY A 219 28.73 -45.62 31.88
CA GLY A 219 27.57 -44.78 32.16
C GLY A 219 26.53 -44.96 31.06
N ALA A 220 25.42 -45.60 31.38
CA ALA A 220 24.28 -45.82 30.50
C ALA A 220 23.86 -44.53 29.77
N PRO A 221 23.37 -44.61 28.51
CA PRO A 221 23.04 -43.41 27.75
C PRO A 221 21.82 -42.73 28.39
N ARG A 222 22.06 -41.68 29.19
CA ARG A 222 20.99 -40.75 29.58
C ARG A 222 20.49 -40.12 28.29
N ARG A 223 19.31 -40.56 27.85
CA ARG A 223 18.49 -39.91 26.81
C ARG A 223 18.59 -38.40 27.01
N ALA A 224 19.26 -37.71 26.09
CA ALA A 224 19.39 -36.26 26.14
C ALA A 224 17.96 -35.69 26.18
N LYS A 225 17.61 -35.04 27.30
CA LYS A 225 16.29 -34.47 27.54
C LYS A 225 16.02 -33.43 26.46
N ARG A 226 15.18 -33.75 25.47
CA ARG A 226 14.72 -32.81 24.45
C ARG A 226 13.65 -31.92 25.07
N TRP A 227 14.01 -30.68 25.37
CA TRP A 227 13.04 -29.66 25.77
C TRP A 227 12.30 -29.18 24.52
N GLY A 228 10.99 -29.39 24.46
CA GLY A 228 10.14 -28.87 23.40
C GLY A 228 10.03 -27.35 23.50
N LYS A 229 10.27 -26.64 22.40
CA LYS A 229 10.03 -25.19 22.29
C LYS A 229 9.14 -24.87 21.11
N ILE A 230 8.09 -24.09 21.35
CA ILE A 230 7.20 -23.54 20.34
C ILE A 230 6.96 -22.05 20.59
N ALA A 231 7.20 -21.22 19.57
CA ALA A 231 6.92 -19.78 19.60
C ALA A 231 7.45 -19.03 20.86
N GLN A 232 8.67 -19.38 21.30
CA GLN A 232 9.36 -18.89 22.51
C GLN A 232 8.91 -19.49 23.85
N ARG A 233 7.87 -20.32 23.88
CA ARG A 233 7.45 -21.03 25.11
C ARG A 233 8.13 -22.38 25.23
N ILE A 234 8.47 -22.71 26.47
CA ILE A 234 8.95 -24.04 26.87
C ILE A 234 7.72 -24.88 27.16
N VAL A 235 7.61 -26.04 26.52
CA VAL A 235 6.54 -27.00 26.80
C VAL A 235 6.86 -27.71 28.12
N PRO A 236 5.98 -27.66 29.15
CA PRO A 236 6.20 -28.36 30.42
C PRO A 236 6.34 -29.87 30.22
N GLN A 237 7.19 -30.52 31.01
CA GLN A 237 7.47 -31.96 30.87
C GLN A 237 6.33 -32.82 31.43
N ASP A 238 5.59 -32.27 32.37
CA ASP A 238 4.44 -32.81 33.10
C ASP A 238 3.10 -32.33 32.51
N LEU A 239 3.11 -31.75 31.30
CA LEU A 239 1.89 -31.32 30.63
C LEU A 239 1.06 -32.54 30.22
N GLU A 240 -0.06 -32.75 30.90
CA GLU A 240 -1.09 -33.72 30.53
C GLU A 240 -2.23 -33.03 29.74
N PRO A 241 -2.85 -33.69 28.75
CA PRO A 241 -2.55 -35.04 28.27
C PRO A 241 -1.22 -35.10 27.49
N GLU A 242 -0.44 -36.17 27.67
CA GLU A 242 0.81 -36.44 26.95
C GLU A 242 0.72 -36.21 25.42
N VAL A 243 -0.44 -36.50 24.81
CA VAL A 243 -0.70 -36.26 23.38
C VAL A 243 -0.57 -34.78 22.99
N LEU A 244 -1.05 -33.87 23.84
CA LEU A 244 -0.90 -32.42 23.63
C LEU A 244 0.56 -32.01 23.71
N ARG A 245 1.29 -32.57 24.67
CA ARG A 245 2.72 -32.30 24.86
C ARG A 245 3.53 -32.70 23.63
N LEU A 246 3.24 -33.86 23.04
CA LEU A 246 3.88 -34.34 21.81
C LEU A 246 3.54 -33.43 20.62
N GLU A 247 2.27 -33.08 20.41
CA GLU A 247 1.84 -32.18 19.33
C GLU A 247 2.55 -30.80 19.42
N LEU A 248 2.72 -30.24 20.62
CA LEU A 248 3.42 -28.95 20.79
C LEU A 248 4.92 -29.03 20.45
N VAL A 249 5.57 -30.17 20.75
CA VAL A 249 6.96 -30.43 20.38
C VAL A 249 7.07 -30.56 18.86
N GLU A 250 6.22 -31.40 18.25
CA GLU A 250 6.18 -31.63 16.80
C GLU A 250 5.89 -30.35 16.03
N LEU A 251 4.94 -29.52 16.49
CA LEU A 251 4.66 -28.22 15.88
C LEU A 251 5.88 -27.30 15.94
N GLY A 252 6.60 -27.27 17.06
CA GLY A 252 7.84 -26.52 17.18
C GLY A 252 8.88 -26.95 16.15
N ASP A 253 9.03 -28.25 15.92
CA ASP A 253 9.92 -28.81 14.90
C ASP A 253 9.42 -28.54 13.47
N ALA A 254 8.12 -28.65 13.22
CA ALA A 254 7.50 -28.40 11.92
C ALA A 254 7.63 -26.92 11.50
N PHE A 255 7.46 -25.97 12.42
CA PHE A 255 7.72 -24.55 12.14
C PHE A 255 9.20 -24.28 11.85
N ARG A 256 10.13 -24.92 12.58
CA ARG A 256 11.58 -24.81 12.31
C ARG A 256 11.93 -25.38 10.93
N ALA A 257 11.40 -26.56 10.60
CA ALA A 257 11.59 -27.19 9.29
C ALA A 257 11.02 -26.30 8.18
N TYR A 258 9.83 -25.71 8.37
CA TYR A 258 9.25 -24.77 7.43
C TYR A 258 10.13 -23.53 7.20
N GLN A 259 10.70 -22.95 8.27
CA GLN A 259 11.61 -21.80 8.17
C GLN A 259 12.91 -22.09 7.42
N GLN A 260 13.32 -23.36 7.33
CA GLN A 260 14.51 -23.79 6.60
C GLN A 260 14.24 -24.05 5.10
N ARG A 261 12.98 -24.02 4.67
CA ARG A 261 12.63 -24.22 3.26
C ARG A 261 13.10 -23.03 2.42
N THR A 262 13.64 -23.32 1.25
CA THR A 262 14.05 -22.34 0.26
C THR A 262 12.86 -21.66 -0.42
N GLU A 263 11.75 -22.38 -0.55
CA GLU A 263 10.51 -21.88 -1.15
C GLU A 263 9.37 -21.85 -0.12
N PRO A 264 8.73 -20.69 0.12
CA PRO A 264 7.64 -20.55 1.07
C PRO A 264 6.34 -21.14 0.50
N ASP A 265 5.82 -22.18 1.14
CA ASP A 265 4.53 -22.81 0.83
C ASP A 265 3.43 -22.31 1.77
N LEU A 266 2.56 -21.43 1.26
CA LEU A 266 1.50 -20.83 2.07
C LEU A 266 0.41 -21.84 2.47
N ALA A 267 0.19 -22.92 1.71
CA ALA A 267 -0.78 -23.94 2.10
C ALA A 267 -0.30 -24.65 3.37
N ILE A 268 0.95 -25.11 3.36
CA ILE A 268 1.59 -25.76 4.51
C ILE A 268 1.67 -24.81 5.71
N LEU A 269 2.06 -23.55 5.50
CA LEU A 269 2.13 -22.56 6.59
C LEU A 269 0.76 -22.32 7.25
N SER A 270 -0.31 -22.30 6.45
CA SER A 270 -1.66 -22.10 6.99
C SER A 270 -2.11 -23.26 7.87
N GLU A 271 -1.79 -24.49 7.47
CA GLU A 271 -2.08 -25.70 8.25
C GLU A 271 -1.30 -25.71 9.58
N LEU A 272 -0.02 -25.33 9.55
CA LEU A 272 0.81 -25.21 10.76
C LEU A 272 0.24 -24.19 11.74
N HIS A 273 -0.25 -23.04 11.25
CA HIS A 273 -0.91 -22.04 12.09
C HIS A 273 -2.23 -22.54 12.68
N GLU A 274 -2.98 -23.34 11.94
CA GLU A 274 -4.25 -23.92 12.40
C GLU A 274 -4.04 -24.98 13.48
N ARG A 275 -3.09 -25.89 13.27
CA ARG A 275 -2.67 -26.86 14.28
C ARG A 275 -2.17 -26.17 15.55
N LYS A 276 -1.37 -25.10 15.40
CA LYS A 276 -0.91 -24.27 16.53
C LYS A 276 -2.08 -23.63 17.28
N ALA A 277 -3.07 -23.10 16.58
CA ALA A 277 -4.25 -22.50 17.21
C ALA A 277 -4.99 -23.52 18.08
N ARG A 278 -5.25 -24.73 17.54
CA ARG A 278 -5.89 -25.82 18.29
C ARG A 278 -5.07 -26.26 19.50
N ALA A 279 -3.79 -26.52 19.32
CA ALA A 279 -2.91 -26.97 20.40
C ALA A 279 -2.80 -25.93 21.53
N PHE A 280 -2.76 -24.64 21.19
CA PHE A 280 -2.68 -23.58 22.20
C PHE A 280 -4.01 -23.35 22.91
N ALA A 281 -5.15 -23.53 22.24
CA ALA A 281 -6.46 -23.49 22.87
C ALA A 281 -6.60 -24.62 23.90
N LEU A 282 -6.26 -25.86 23.50
CA LEU A 282 -6.26 -27.03 24.39
C LEU A 282 -5.30 -26.85 25.58
N TRP A 283 -4.10 -26.31 25.33
CA TRP A 283 -3.15 -26.02 26.41
C TRP A 283 -3.68 -24.94 27.36
N ALA A 284 -4.38 -23.93 26.85
CA ALA A 284 -5.05 -22.94 27.68
C ALA A 284 -6.16 -23.54 28.55
N ASP A 285 -6.93 -24.50 28.02
CA ASP A 285 -8.00 -25.18 28.74
C ASP A 285 -7.45 -26.02 29.89
N VAL A 286 -6.34 -26.73 29.67
CA VAL A 286 -5.68 -27.57 30.68
C VAL A 286 -5.00 -26.72 31.77
N SER A 287 -4.28 -25.68 31.38
CA SER A 287 -3.44 -24.90 32.30
C SER A 287 -4.16 -23.72 32.97
N GLY A 288 -5.31 -23.31 32.43
CA GLY A 288 -6.01 -22.08 32.84
C GLY A 288 -5.31 -20.78 32.39
N ASP A 289 -4.23 -20.84 31.61
CA ASP A 289 -3.49 -19.66 31.17
C ASP A 289 -4.24 -18.92 30.04
N GLY A 290 -4.87 -17.80 30.40
CA GLY A 290 -5.58 -16.94 29.46
C GLY A 290 -4.70 -16.32 28.36
N SER A 291 -3.37 -16.24 28.55
CA SER A 291 -2.46 -15.73 27.52
C SER A 291 -2.34 -16.71 26.35
N LEU A 292 -2.45 -18.03 26.59
CA LEU A 292 -2.46 -19.06 25.55
C LEU A 292 -3.71 -18.97 24.67
N ARG A 293 -4.87 -18.56 25.21
CA ARG A 293 -6.07 -18.30 24.38
C ARG A 293 -5.86 -17.15 23.40
N HIS A 294 -5.19 -16.09 23.83
CA HIS A 294 -4.85 -14.97 22.95
C HIS A 294 -3.87 -15.40 21.87
N GLU A 295 -2.90 -16.26 22.20
CA GLU A 295 -1.97 -16.82 21.22
C GLU A 295 -2.65 -17.79 20.25
N ALA A 296 -3.60 -18.60 20.71
CA ALA A 296 -4.42 -19.47 19.88
C ALA A 296 -5.21 -18.64 18.86
N LYS A 297 -5.88 -17.57 19.30
CA LYS A 297 -6.62 -16.67 18.41
C LYS A 297 -5.71 -15.95 17.42
N ARG A 298 -4.50 -15.53 17.83
CA ARG A 298 -3.50 -14.96 16.89
C ARG A 298 -3.06 -15.99 15.85
N ALA A 299 -2.85 -17.24 16.25
CA ALA A 299 -2.49 -18.32 15.34
C ALA A 299 -3.64 -18.64 14.36
N GLU A 300 -4.89 -18.62 14.81
CA GLU A 300 -6.07 -18.77 13.97
C GLU A 300 -6.17 -17.65 12.93
N THR A 301 -6.03 -16.38 13.36
CA THR A 301 -5.98 -15.23 12.43
C THR A 301 -4.83 -15.36 11.44
N ALA A 302 -3.66 -15.85 11.86
CA ALA A 302 -2.52 -16.10 10.99
C ALA A 302 -2.85 -17.19 9.95
N ALA A 303 -3.44 -18.32 10.37
CA ALA A 303 -3.87 -19.39 9.46
C ALA A 303 -4.82 -18.85 8.40
N GLN A 304 -5.84 -18.10 8.81
CA GLN A 304 -6.81 -17.50 7.88
C GLN A 304 -6.14 -16.50 6.92
N THR A 305 -5.28 -15.62 7.43
CA THR A 305 -4.54 -14.66 6.59
C THR A 305 -3.65 -15.38 5.58
N THR A 306 -2.98 -16.46 5.98
CA THR A 306 -2.13 -17.24 5.08
C THR A 306 -2.95 -17.98 4.02
N ARG A 307 -4.12 -18.54 4.36
CA ARG A 307 -5.05 -19.12 3.36
C ARG A 307 -5.54 -18.06 2.38
N GLU A 308 -5.91 -16.87 2.86
CA GLU A 308 -6.31 -15.76 2.01
C GLU A 308 -5.17 -15.31 1.09
N MET A 309 -3.94 -15.21 1.59
CA MET A 309 -2.76 -14.92 0.77
C MET A 309 -2.52 -15.99 -0.29
N HIS A 310 -2.64 -17.27 0.08
CA HIS A 310 -2.52 -18.39 -0.84
C HIS A 310 -3.60 -18.32 -1.93
N ALA A 311 -4.85 -18.12 -1.54
CA ALA A 311 -5.99 -18.01 -2.45
C ALA A 311 -5.97 -16.76 -3.35
N ASN A 312 -5.34 -15.66 -2.90
CA ASN A 312 -5.13 -14.45 -3.70
C ASN A 312 -3.95 -14.61 -4.68
N ARG A 313 -2.96 -15.46 -4.36
CA ARG A 313 -1.80 -15.73 -5.23
C ARG A 313 -2.11 -16.81 -6.26
N GLY A 314 -2.55 -17.99 -5.81
CA GLY A 314 -2.74 -19.15 -6.67
C GLY A 314 -4.20 -19.33 -7.05
N GLY A 315 -4.72 -18.57 -8.03
CA GLY A 315 -5.97 -18.96 -8.68
C GLY A 315 -5.94 -20.47 -8.94
N GLN A 316 -6.94 -21.21 -8.47
CA GLN A 316 -6.93 -22.68 -8.50
C GLN A 316 -6.55 -23.21 -9.89
N PRO A 317 -5.76 -24.29 -9.98
CA PRO A 317 -5.42 -24.89 -11.27
C PRO A 317 -6.70 -25.23 -12.04
N LEU A 318 -6.73 -24.87 -13.32
CA LEU A 318 -7.72 -25.38 -14.25
C LEU A 318 -7.46 -26.88 -14.45
N GLY A 319 -8.38 -27.71 -13.97
CA GLY A 319 -8.29 -29.16 -14.08
C GLY A 319 -7.45 -29.77 -12.96
N GLY A 320 -7.94 -30.87 -12.37
CA GLY A 320 -7.35 -31.58 -11.22
C GLY A 320 -6.00 -32.28 -11.49
N THR A 321 -5.17 -31.74 -12.37
CA THR A 321 -3.79 -32.20 -12.57
C THR A 321 -2.86 -31.07 -12.16
N ALA A 322 -1.97 -31.38 -11.21
CA ALA A 322 -0.89 -30.50 -10.78
C ALA A 322 -0.08 -30.05 -12.01
N GLY A 323 -0.38 -28.84 -12.49
CA GLY A 323 0.20 -28.27 -13.70
C GLY A 323 0.66 -26.86 -13.41
N ASP A 324 1.95 -26.64 -13.67
CA ASP A 324 2.71 -25.39 -13.64
C ASP A 324 2.12 -24.38 -14.65
N GLY A 325 0.96 -23.82 -14.30
CA GLY A 325 0.31 -22.75 -15.06
C GLY A 325 0.76 -21.37 -14.57
N PRO A 326 0.85 -20.35 -15.44
CA PRO A 326 1.31 -19.03 -15.05
C PRO A 326 0.39 -18.43 -13.98
N VAL A 327 0.98 -18.10 -12.83
CA VAL A 327 0.31 -17.47 -11.70
C VAL A 327 -0.15 -16.06 -12.10
N VAL A 328 -1.46 -15.86 -12.26
CA VAL A 328 -2.01 -14.54 -12.61
C VAL A 328 -2.05 -13.64 -11.37
N GLU A 329 -1.16 -12.67 -11.28
CA GLU A 329 -1.20 -11.64 -10.24
C GLU A 329 -2.44 -10.74 -10.40
N ARG A 330 -3.37 -10.81 -9.44
CA ARG A 330 -4.62 -10.04 -9.45
C ARG A 330 -4.44 -8.68 -8.81
N LEU A 331 -5.10 -7.67 -9.38
CA LEU A 331 -5.04 -6.30 -8.87
C LEU A 331 -5.83 -6.11 -7.57
N LEU A 332 -6.92 -6.86 -7.41
CA LEU A 332 -7.75 -6.88 -6.21
C LEU A 332 -7.64 -8.24 -5.51
N THR A 333 -7.60 -8.21 -4.18
CA THR A 333 -7.85 -9.41 -3.37
C THR A 333 -9.34 -9.76 -3.36
N ARG A 334 -9.71 -10.99 -2.96
CA ARG A 334 -11.12 -11.39 -2.82
C ARG A 334 -11.93 -10.41 -1.96
N THR A 335 -11.40 -10.02 -0.80
CA THR A 335 -12.03 -9.05 0.10
C THR A 335 -12.19 -7.67 -0.55
N GLN A 336 -11.18 -7.19 -1.27
CA GLN A 336 -11.27 -5.92 -1.99
C GLN A 336 -12.31 -5.98 -3.12
N ALA A 337 -12.44 -7.13 -3.77
CA ALA A 337 -13.41 -7.31 -4.82
C ALA A 337 -14.85 -7.47 -4.31
N ALA A 338 -15.04 -8.09 -3.14
CA ALA A 338 -16.32 -8.05 -2.43
C ALA A 338 -16.76 -6.62 -2.12
N HIS A 339 -15.84 -5.79 -1.62
CA HIS A 339 -16.10 -4.36 -1.42
C HIS A 339 -16.36 -3.61 -2.73
N ALA A 340 -15.69 -3.96 -3.83
CA ALA A 340 -15.96 -3.37 -5.14
C ALA A 340 -17.41 -3.66 -5.57
N ARG A 341 -17.90 -4.89 -5.40
CA ARG A 341 -19.30 -5.27 -5.67
C ARG A 341 -20.28 -4.49 -4.81
N THR A 342 -20.02 -4.32 -3.50
CA THR A 342 -20.84 -3.45 -2.63
C THR A 342 -20.95 -2.02 -3.15
N VAL A 343 -19.87 -1.47 -3.74
CA VAL A 343 -19.94 -0.14 -4.37
C VAL A 343 -20.79 -0.17 -5.63
N LEU A 344 -20.73 -1.22 -6.44
CA LEU A 344 -21.58 -1.36 -7.63
C LEU A 344 -23.06 -1.42 -7.25
N ASP A 345 -23.40 -2.21 -6.24
CA ASP A 345 -24.76 -2.34 -5.72
C ASP A 345 -25.27 -1.00 -5.16
N TYR A 346 -24.42 -0.29 -4.40
CA TYR A 346 -24.75 1.05 -3.90
C TYR A 346 -25.05 2.00 -5.05
N VAL A 347 -24.19 2.07 -6.07
CA VAL A 347 -24.39 2.94 -7.22
C VAL A 347 -25.65 2.55 -7.99
N ALA A 348 -25.92 1.26 -8.13
CA ALA A 348 -27.12 0.77 -8.82
C ALA A 348 -28.41 1.28 -8.16
N ALA A 349 -28.43 1.32 -6.83
CA ALA A 349 -29.57 1.76 -6.02
C ALA A 349 -29.66 3.29 -5.84
N HIS A 350 -28.56 4.05 -5.98
CA HIS A 350 -28.49 5.47 -5.61
C HIS A 350 -28.17 6.42 -6.78
N ALA A 351 -27.97 5.91 -7.99
CA ALA A 351 -27.86 6.76 -9.17
C ALA A 351 -29.22 7.37 -9.52
N SER A 352 -29.34 8.70 -9.43
CA SER A 352 -30.60 9.44 -9.65
C SER A 352 -31.07 9.46 -11.10
N HIS A 353 -30.19 9.15 -12.06
CA HIS A 353 -30.49 9.17 -13.48
C HIS A 353 -30.22 7.80 -14.11
N SER A 354 -31.01 7.46 -15.12
CA SER A 354 -30.98 6.18 -15.83
C SER A 354 -29.97 6.13 -16.98
N GLU A 355 -29.14 7.15 -17.16
CA GLU A 355 -28.19 7.21 -18.29
C GLU A 355 -26.84 6.61 -17.91
N ALA A 356 -26.19 5.97 -18.88
CA ALA A 356 -24.94 5.24 -18.66
C ALA A 356 -23.78 6.16 -18.28
N GLU A 357 -23.71 7.35 -18.90
CA GLU A 357 -22.71 8.37 -18.65
C GLU A 357 -22.82 8.86 -17.20
N VAL A 358 -24.05 9.16 -16.75
CA VAL A 358 -24.31 9.60 -15.38
C VAL A 358 -23.96 8.49 -14.40
N ARG A 359 -24.35 7.24 -14.68
CA ARG A 359 -24.03 6.10 -13.82
C ARG A 359 -22.53 5.85 -13.69
N LEU A 360 -21.79 5.97 -14.80
CA LEU A 360 -20.33 5.87 -14.80
C LEU A 360 -19.69 7.00 -13.99
N ALA A 361 -20.18 8.24 -14.13
CA ALA A 361 -19.72 9.38 -13.35
C ALA A 361 -19.97 9.18 -11.85
N VAL A 362 -21.20 8.79 -11.49
CA VAL A 362 -21.62 8.50 -10.11
C VAL A 362 -20.75 7.40 -9.51
N LEU A 363 -20.46 6.33 -10.23
CA LEU A 363 -19.57 5.26 -9.78
C LEU A 363 -18.16 5.78 -9.46
N MET A 364 -17.56 6.49 -10.42
CA MET A 364 -16.18 6.97 -10.27
C MET A 364 -16.08 8.02 -9.15
N LEU A 365 -17.05 8.93 -9.04
CA LEU A 365 -17.11 9.95 -7.98
C LEU A 365 -17.37 9.33 -6.61
N THR A 366 -18.27 8.34 -6.52
CA THR A 366 -18.50 7.56 -5.30
C THR A 366 -17.21 6.92 -4.81
N LEU A 367 -16.45 6.27 -5.70
CA LEU A 367 -15.16 5.68 -5.35
C LEU A 367 -14.13 6.73 -4.87
N ARG A 368 -14.15 7.95 -5.41
CA ARG A 368 -13.26 9.03 -4.99
C ARG A 368 -13.64 9.59 -3.61
N ALA A 369 -14.93 9.69 -3.33
CA ALA A 369 -15.52 10.29 -2.14
C ALA A 369 -15.86 9.30 -1.00
N ALA A 370 -15.82 7.99 -1.25
CA ALA A 370 -16.34 6.91 -0.39
C ALA A 370 -15.95 6.96 1.10
N LYS A 371 -14.82 7.59 1.45
CA LYS A 371 -14.34 7.65 2.84
C LYS A 371 -14.90 8.85 3.62
N ALA A 372 -15.00 10.01 2.97
CA ALA A 372 -15.16 11.29 3.65
C ALA A 372 -16.28 12.15 3.05
N GLY A 373 -16.98 11.64 2.05
CA GLY A 373 -17.89 12.43 1.22
C GLY A 373 -17.19 13.41 0.30
N THR A 374 -15.87 13.52 0.36
CA THR A 374 -15.07 14.41 -0.48
C THR A 374 -13.99 13.64 -1.24
N GLY A 375 -13.73 14.04 -2.48
CA GLY A 375 -12.75 13.42 -3.36
C GLY A 375 -12.12 14.43 -4.30
N ASN A 376 -10.86 14.19 -4.67
CA ASN A 376 -10.17 15.02 -5.65
C ASN A 376 -10.36 14.43 -7.05
N VAL A 377 -10.76 15.27 -7.98
CA VAL A 377 -10.88 14.94 -9.41
C VAL A 377 -10.32 16.08 -10.26
N THR A 378 -9.94 15.75 -11.49
CA THR A 378 -9.48 16.72 -12.48
C THR A 378 -10.37 16.71 -13.72
N GLY A 379 -10.33 17.76 -14.53
CA GLY A 379 -10.99 17.75 -15.84
C GLY A 379 -10.50 16.58 -16.70
N GLN A 380 -9.21 16.25 -16.63
CA GLN A 380 -8.63 15.10 -17.33
C GLN A 380 -9.20 13.75 -16.87
N ASP A 381 -9.50 13.58 -15.58
CA ASP A 381 -10.16 12.38 -15.06
C ASP A 381 -11.57 12.25 -15.69
N LEU A 382 -12.34 13.34 -15.66
CA LEU A 382 -13.71 13.40 -16.16
C LEU A 382 -13.79 13.13 -17.66
N THR A 383 -12.98 13.81 -18.47
CA THR A 383 -12.89 13.55 -19.92
C THR A 383 -12.39 12.13 -20.21
N GLY A 384 -11.53 11.58 -19.36
CA GLY A 384 -11.09 10.18 -19.47
C GLY A 384 -12.25 9.18 -19.32
N TRP A 385 -13.18 9.46 -18.41
CA TRP A 385 -14.33 8.60 -18.11
C TRP A 385 -15.47 8.79 -19.10
N LEU A 386 -15.82 10.05 -19.40
CA LEU A 386 -17.06 10.45 -20.07
C LEU A 386 -16.85 10.99 -21.49
N GLN A 387 -15.59 11.11 -21.94
CA GLN A 387 -15.27 11.67 -23.26
C GLN A 387 -15.89 13.07 -23.42
N ASP A 388 -16.66 13.30 -24.48
CA ASP A 388 -17.23 14.60 -24.84
C ASP A 388 -18.44 14.97 -23.95
N ASP A 389 -19.04 14.02 -23.23
CA ASP A 389 -20.22 14.23 -22.37
C ASP A 389 -19.87 14.78 -20.98
N ALA A 390 -18.58 14.92 -20.66
CA ALA A 390 -18.09 15.17 -19.31
C ALA A 390 -18.71 16.43 -18.66
N GLU A 391 -18.72 17.55 -19.39
CA GLU A 391 -19.24 18.82 -18.87
C GLU A 391 -20.75 18.76 -18.62
N GLN A 392 -21.52 18.26 -19.58
CA GLN A 392 -22.97 18.15 -19.49
C GLN A 392 -23.41 17.23 -18.35
N VAL A 393 -22.73 16.09 -18.16
CA VAL A 393 -23.03 15.16 -17.07
C VAL A 393 -22.77 15.79 -15.71
N ILE A 394 -21.66 16.52 -15.57
CA ILE A 394 -21.32 17.18 -14.30
C ILE A 394 -22.28 18.33 -14.00
N GLN A 395 -22.67 19.13 -14.99
CA GLN A 395 -23.70 20.15 -14.83
C GLN A 395 -25.00 19.55 -14.29
N ARG A 396 -25.44 18.40 -14.83
CA ARG A 396 -26.65 17.69 -14.34
C ARG A 396 -26.51 17.21 -12.90
N LEU A 397 -25.37 16.62 -12.54
CA LEU A 397 -25.11 16.16 -11.18
C LEU A 397 -25.07 17.32 -10.16
N VAL A 398 -24.57 18.48 -10.56
CA VAL A 398 -24.59 19.70 -9.74
C VAL A 398 -26.00 20.27 -9.62
N ALA A 399 -26.74 20.36 -10.73
CA ALA A 399 -28.11 20.86 -10.75
C ALA A 399 -29.06 20.00 -9.88
N ALA A 400 -28.80 18.71 -9.79
CA ALA A 400 -29.55 17.78 -8.95
C ALA A 400 -29.09 17.76 -7.46
N ASP A 401 -28.17 18.64 -7.04
CA ASP A 401 -27.49 18.64 -5.73
C ASP A 401 -26.84 17.28 -5.35
N TRP A 402 -26.60 16.42 -6.34
CA TRP A 402 -25.91 15.15 -6.12
C TRP A 402 -24.40 15.37 -5.93
N LEU A 403 -23.84 16.36 -6.62
CA LEU A 403 -22.44 16.77 -6.54
C LEU A 403 -22.33 18.25 -6.17
N ARG A 404 -21.52 18.59 -5.17
CA ARG A 404 -21.18 19.97 -4.82
C ARG A 404 -19.75 20.29 -5.19
N LEU A 405 -19.57 21.44 -5.84
CA LEU A 405 -18.29 21.97 -6.28
C LEU A 405 -17.94 23.23 -5.47
N PRO A 406 -16.66 23.49 -5.18
CA PRO A 406 -16.21 24.74 -4.56
C PRO A 406 -16.20 25.93 -5.54
N GLY A 407 -16.45 25.69 -6.82
CA GLY A 407 -16.43 26.66 -7.91
C GLY A 407 -17.32 26.21 -9.06
N THR A 408 -17.07 26.72 -10.26
CA THR A 408 -17.91 26.41 -11.44
C THR A 408 -17.55 25.07 -12.10
N VAL A 409 -18.46 24.53 -12.92
CA VAL A 409 -18.15 23.33 -13.72
C VAL A 409 -17.02 23.61 -14.71
N ALA A 410 -16.98 24.79 -15.32
CA ALA A 410 -15.90 25.18 -16.23
C ALA A 410 -14.52 25.20 -15.53
N GLU A 411 -14.45 25.70 -14.29
CA GLU A 411 -13.23 25.66 -13.48
C GLU A 411 -12.79 24.22 -13.17
N LEU A 412 -13.74 23.34 -12.85
CA LEU A 412 -13.47 21.92 -12.67
C LEU A 412 -12.96 21.27 -13.98
N MET A 413 -13.57 21.56 -15.13
CA MET A 413 -13.12 21.03 -16.41
C MET A 413 -11.73 21.57 -16.81
N ALA A 414 -11.38 22.79 -16.39
CA ALA A 414 -10.04 23.36 -16.58
C ALA A 414 -9.00 22.87 -15.56
N SER A 415 -9.42 22.20 -14.48
CA SER A 415 -8.54 21.75 -13.40
C SER A 415 -7.53 20.69 -13.88
N ARG A 416 -6.34 20.71 -13.25
CA ARG A 416 -5.20 19.86 -13.60
C ARG A 416 -4.71 19.06 -12.40
N SER A 417 -3.85 18.07 -12.64
CA SER A 417 -3.34 17.18 -11.58
C SER A 417 -2.63 17.90 -10.43
N GLU A 418 -2.07 19.07 -10.69
CA GLU A 418 -1.36 19.91 -9.73
C GLU A 418 -2.32 20.70 -8.83
N ASN A 419 -3.52 21.00 -9.34
CA ASN A 419 -4.59 21.68 -8.62
C ASN A 419 -5.93 20.98 -8.86
N PRO A 420 -6.11 19.77 -8.30
CA PRO A 420 -7.35 19.03 -8.49
C PRO A 420 -8.48 19.68 -7.70
N THR A 421 -9.69 19.63 -8.25
CA THR A 421 -10.88 20.15 -7.57
C THR A 421 -11.35 19.15 -6.53
N ALA A 422 -11.54 19.62 -5.29
CA ALA A 422 -12.15 18.84 -4.22
C ALA A 422 -13.67 18.87 -4.37
N VAL A 423 -14.26 17.76 -4.84
CA VAL A 423 -15.71 17.62 -5.02
C VAL A 423 -16.33 16.95 -3.80
N THR A 424 -17.60 17.27 -3.53
CA THR A 424 -18.35 16.74 -2.39
C THR A 424 -19.59 15.98 -2.88
N VAL A 425 -19.78 14.76 -2.39
CA VAL A 425 -20.99 13.95 -2.56
C VAL A 425 -21.73 13.96 -1.20
N PRO A 426 -22.81 14.74 -1.05
CA PRO A 426 -23.44 14.98 0.25
C PRO A 426 -23.88 13.71 0.98
N THR A 427 -24.38 12.71 0.26
CA THR A 427 -24.86 11.43 0.81
C THR A 427 -23.74 10.58 1.41
N LEU A 428 -22.48 10.89 1.14
CA LEU A 428 -21.30 10.16 1.63
C LEU A 428 -20.56 10.88 2.78
N LEU A 429 -21.07 12.01 3.26
CA LEU A 429 -20.45 12.77 4.34
C LEU A 429 -20.48 12.03 5.69
N PRO A 430 -19.51 12.25 6.61
CA PRO A 430 -19.42 11.52 7.88
C PRO A 430 -20.61 11.66 8.85
N GLY A 431 -21.54 12.59 8.60
CA GLY A 431 -22.80 12.74 9.35
C GLY A 431 -23.95 11.89 8.82
N GLN A 432 -23.74 11.17 7.71
CA GLN A 432 -24.70 10.24 7.12
C GLN A 432 -24.36 8.79 7.53
N PRO A 433 -25.33 7.85 7.46
CA PRO A 433 -25.05 6.42 7.57
C PRO A 433 -23.96 6.03 6.59
N ARG A 434 -22.85 5.45 7.06
CA ARG A 434 -21.71 5.10 6.20
C ARG A 434 -22.06 3.90 5.33
N PRO A 435 -22.15 4.03 4.00
CA PRO A 435 -22.48 2.89 3.13
C PRO A 435 -21.32 1.90 2.98
N PHE A 436 -20.10 2.30 3.35
CA PHE A 436 -18.89 1.51 3.15
C PHE A 436 -18.08 1.35 4.43
N ALA A 437 -17.71 0.11 4.75
CA ALA A 437 -16.91 -0.22 5.94
C ALA A 437 -15.39 -0.31 5.67
N PHE A 438 -14.93 0.04 4.45
CA PHE A 438 -13.53 -0.17 4.06
C PHE A 438 -12.62 1.06 4.27
N GLY A 439 -11.35 0.79 4.59
CA GLY A 439 -10.34 1.80 4.85
C GLY A 439 -9.73 2.44 3.60
N LYS A 440 -8.82 3.41 3.80
CA LYS A 440 -8.16 4.20 2.74
C LYS A 440 -7.44 3.33 1.70
N THR A 441 -6.72 2.31 2.14
CA THR A 441 -5.93 1.43 1.26
C THR A 441 -6.83 0.63 0.32
N THR A 442 -7.87 0.01 0.87
CA THR A 442 -8.89 -0.72 0.10
C THR A 442 -9.58 0.20 -0.89
N ARG A 443 -10.03 1.39 -0.46
CA ARG A 443 -10.63 2.41 -1.34
C ARG A 443 -9.71 2.77 -2.51
N ALA A 444 -8.43 3.04 -2.23
CA ALA A 444 -7.47 3.42 -3.27
C ALA A 444 -7.22 2.28 -4.27
N ARG A 445 -7.18 1.03 -3.80
CA ARG A 445 -7.07 -0.17 -4.65
C ARG A 445 -8.28 -0.33 -5.57
N ILE A 446 -9.50 -0.25 -5.02
CA ILE A 446 -10.74 -0.37 -5.80
C ILE A 446 -10.88 0.78 -6.79
N SER A 447 -10.63 2.03 -6.37
CA SER A 447 -10.67 3.19 -7.25
C SER A 447 -9.64 3.08 -8.39
N GLY A 448 -8.42 2.64 -8.09
CA GLY A 448 -7.38 2.41 -9.11
C GLY A 448 -7.70 1.23 -10.03
N TRP A 449 -8.37 0.20 -9.54
CA TRP A 449 -8.88 -0.91 -10.35
C TRP A 449 -9.96 -0.43 -11.32
N ALA A 450 -10.99 0.27 -10.83
CA ALA A 450 -12.05 0.83 -11.67
C ALA A 450 -11.49 1.76 -12.75
N GLN A 451 -10.52 2.62 -12.40
CA GLN A 451 -9.83 3.49 -13.35
C GLN A 451 -9.12 2.69 -14.46
N LYS A 452 -8.47 1.56 -14.13
CA LYS A 452 -7.79 0.71 -15.12
C LYS A 452 -8.77 -0.01 -16.04
N VAL A 453 -9.91 -0.46 -15.51
CA VAL A 453 -10.98 -1.10 -16.27
C VAL A 453 -11.60 -0.10 -17.26
N VAL A 454 -12.10 1.03 -16.77
CA VAL A 454 -12.74 2.08 -17.59
C VAL A 454 -11.74 2.71 -18.56
N GLY A 455 -10.49 2.85 -18.12
CA GLY A 455 -9.40 3.43 -18.90
C GLY A 455 -8.66 2.45 -19.79
N ASP A 456 -9.14 1.20 -19.96
CA ASP A 456 -8.46 0.20 -20.76
C ASP A 456 -8.17 0.70 -22.18
N ARG A 457 -6.94 0.47 -22.64
CA ARG A 457 -6.46 1.04 -23.91
C ARG A 457 -7.28 0.55 -25.11
N LYS A 458 -7.71 -0.71 -25.13
CA LYS A 458 -8.44 -1.27 -26.28
C LYS A 458 -9.89 -0.82 -26.28
N ILE A 459 -10.54 -0.81 -25.11
CA ILE A 459 -11.88 -0.23 -24.92
C ILE A 459 -11.89 1.25 -25.36
N ARG A 460 -10.91 2.05 -24.94
CA ARG A 460 -10.79 3.46 -25.34
C ARG A 460 -10.55 3.63 -26.85
N LYS A 461 -9.66 2.82 -27.44
CA LYS A 461 -9.37 2.86 -28.88
C LYS A 461 -10.59 2.54 -29.74
N LYS A 462 -11.44 1.63 -29.28
CA LYS A 462 -12.70 1.27 -29.93
C LYS A 462 -13.83 2.26 -29.66
N LYS A 463 -13.55 3.37 -28.96
CA LYS A 463 -14.54 4.39 -28.56
C LYS A 463 -15.76 3.78 -27.86
N ALA A 464 -15.53 2.77 -27.03
CA ALA A 464 -16.61 2.10 -26.31
C ALA A 464 -17.42 3.11 -25.48
N THR A 465 -18.75 2.99 -25.57
CA THR A 465 -19.73 3.82 -24.86
C THR A 465 -19.63 3.64 -23.34
N SER A 466 -20.24 4.53 -22.58
CA SER A 466 -20.33 4.42 -21.12
C SER A 466 -20.97 3.10 -20.69
N ALA A 467 -22.03 2.66 -21.38
CA ALA A 467 -22.70 1.38 -21.12
C ALA A 467 -21.75 0.17 -21.32
N THR A 468 -20.95 0.19 -22.40
CA THR A 468 -19.94 -0.86 -22.65
C THR A 468 -18.87 -0.88 -21.56
N ARG A 469 -18.43 0.31 -21.09
CA ARG A 469 -17.44 0.45 -20.00
C ARG A 469 -18.01 -0.02 -18.66
N LEU A 470 -19.29 0.23 -18.39
CA LEU A 470 -20.01 -0.30 -17.22
C LEU A 470 -20.09 -1.84 -17.29
N LEU A 471 -20.40 -2.41 -18.46
CA LEU A 471 -20.42 -3.86 -18.65
C LEU A 471 -19.03 -4.48 -18.46
N ALA A 472 -17.97 -3.84 -18.94
CA ALA A 472 -16.59 -4.26 -18.69
C ALA A 472 -16.30 -4.32 -17.18
N LEU A 473 -16.76 -3.32 -16.42
CA LEU A 473 -16.56 -3.24 -14.98
C LEU A 473 -17.38 -4.26 -14.21
N TYR A 474 -18.64 -4.44 -14.60
CA TYR A 474 -19.53 -5.44 -14.03
C TYR A 474 -18.99 -6.86 -14.25
N THR A 475 -18.57 -7.19 -15.49
CA THR A 475 -17.97 -8.48 -15.82
C THR A 475 -16.67 -8.71 -15.06
N ALA A 476 -15.75 -7.73 -15.01
CA ALA A 476 -14.53 -7.86 -14.23
C ALA A 476 -14.80 -8.10 -12.73
N ALA A 477 -15.77 -7.41 -12.14
CA ALA A 477 -16.13 -7.58 -10.72
C ALA A 477 -16.73 -8.95 -10.38
N HIS A 478 -17.28 -9.66 -11.38
CA HIS A 478 -18.01 -10.91 -11.20
C HIS A 478 -17.39 -12.05 -12.00
N THR A 479 -16.12 -12.33 -11.75
CA THR A 479 -15.36 -13.39 -12.42
C THR A 479 -14.78 -14.40 -11.47
N ARG A 480 -14.78 -15.67 -11.89
CA ARG A 480 -14.09 -16.78 -11.21
C ARG A 480 -12.58 -16.69 -11.43
N PRO A 481 -11.75 -17.42 -10.66
CA PRO A 481 -10.30 -17.48 -10.88
C PRO A 481 -9.90 -17.82 -12.33
N ALA A 482 -10.62 -18.72 -13.00
CA ALA A 482 -10.36 -19.07 -14.41
C ALA A 482 -10.77 -18.00 -15.45
N GLY A 483 -11.40 -16.89 -15.01
CA GLY A 483 -11.89 -15.81 -15.87
C GLY A 483 -13.33 -15.96 -16.35
N HIS A 484 -14.00 -17.07 -16.04
CA HIS A 484 -15.41 -17.28 -16.38
C HIS A 484 -16.30 -16.31 -15.62
N LEU A 485 -17.34 -15.81 -16.27
CA LEU A 485 -18.31 -14.88 -15.69
C LEU A 485 -19.26 -15.61 -14.72
N GLY A 486 -19.66 -14.93 -13.63
CA GLY A 486 -20.62 -15.42 -12.63
C GLY A 486 -20.06 -16.47 -11.69
N ARG A 487 -20.84 -16.91 -10.69
CA ARG A 487 -20.43 -17.99 -9.78
C ARG A 487 -20.58 -19.35 -10.46
N ALA A 488 -19.94 -20.39 -9.91
CA ALA A 488 -19.97 -21.73 -10.51
C ALA A 488 -21.39 -22.29 -10.56
N GLU A 489 -22.15 -22.09 -9.49
CA GLU A 489 -23.54 -22.49 -9.33
C GLU A 489 -24.52 -21.76 -10.27
N ASP A 490 -24.16 -20.56 -10.74
CA ASP A 490 -25.05 -19.67 -11.48
C ASP A 490 -24.95 -19.81 -13.01
N ASP A 491 -23.96 -20.56 -13.49
CA ASP A 491 -23.64 -20.74 -14.91
C ASP A 491 -23.65 -19.43 -15.73
N GLY A 492 -23.08 -18.36 -15.16
CA GLY A 492 -23.00 -17.04 -15.79
C GLY A 492 -23.55 -15.93 -14.90
N LEU A 493 -23.56 -14.70 -15.43
CA LEU A 493 -24.16 -13.55 -14.75
C LEU A 493 -25.64 -13.50 -15.06
N HIS A 494 -26.47 -13.16 -14.08
CA HIS A 494 -27.86 -12.82 -14.35
C HIS A 494 -27.93 -11.62 -15.29
N LEU A 495 -28.72 -11.75 -16.36
CA LEU A 495 -28.80 -10.74 -17.41
C LEU A 495 -29.47 -9.46 -16.91
N ASP A 496 -30.57 -9.56 -16.16
CA ASP A 496 -31.32 -8.38 -15.69
C ASP A 496 -30.51 -7.48 -14.74
N PRO A 497 -29.80 -7.99 -13.71
CA PRO A 497 -28.93 -7.17 -12.89
C PRO A 497 -27.78 -6.53 -13.67
N ALA A 498 -27.19 -7.26 -14.63
CA ALA A 498 -26.14 -6.71 -15.50
C ALA A 498 -26.69 -5.58 -16.38
N ALA A 499 -27.86 -5.78 -16.98
CA ALA A 499 -28.55 -4.81 -17.82
C ALA A 499 -28.95 -3.55 -17.03
N ALA A 500 -29.57 -3.73 -15.87
CA ALA A 500 -29.92 -2.65 -14.95
C ALA A 500 -28.69 -1.85 -14.50
N PHE A 501 -27.59 -2.53 -14.18
CA PHE A 501 -26.34 -1.85 -13.82
C PHE A 501 -25.74 -1.08 -15.00
N CYS A 502 -25.84 -1.59 -16.23
CA CYS A 502 -25.30 -0.94 -17.42
C CYS A 502 -26.24 0.10 -18.04
N THR A 503 -27.42 0.29 -17.45
CA THR A 503 -28.51 1.13 -18.00
C THR A 503 -28.88 0.74 -19.42
N LEU A 504 -28.97 -0.56 -19.65
CA LEU A 504 -29.33 -1.14 -20.94
C LEU A 504 -30.58 -2.00 -20.78
N PRO A 505 -31.41 -2.11 -21.83
CA PRO A 505 -32.33 -3.22 -21.99
C PRO A 505 -31.58 -4.57 -22.00
N PRO A 506 -32.13 -5.65 -21.40
CA PRO A 506 -31.46 -6.95 -21.38
C PRO A 506 -31.08 -7.50 -22.76
N ASP A 507 -31.88 -7.23 -23.80
CA ASP A 507 -31.65 -7.64 -25.18
C ASP A 507 -30.44 -6.94 -25.83
N GLN A 508 -30.05 -5.76 -25.35
CA GLN A 508 -28.88 -5.03 -25.86
C GLN A 508 -27.56 -5.51 -25.26
N ILE A 509 -27.58 -6.32 -24.20
CA ILE A 509 -26.35 -6.81 -23.56
C ILE A 509 -25.50 -7.65 -24.52
N ALA A 510 -26.13 -8.41 -25.41
CA ALA A 510 -25.41 -9.23 -26.40
C ALA A 510 -24.54 -8.36 -27.34
N GLU A 511 -25.07 -7.22 -27.79
CA GLU A 511 -24.34 -6.26 -28.64
C GLU A 511 -23.13 -5.69 -27.91
N HIS A 512 -23.32 -5.24 -26.66
CA HIS A 512 -22.23 -4.71 -25.85
C HIS A 512 -21.19 -5.78 -25.48
N ALA A 513 -21.60 -7.03 -25.27
CA ALA A 513 -20.69 -8.14 -25.07
C ALA A 513 -19.85 -8.41 -26.33
N ALA A 514 -20.44 -8.31 -27.52
CA ALA A 514 -19.70 -8.41 -28.78
C ALA A 514 -18.67 -7.26 -28.95
N LEU A 515 -18.99 -6.04 -28.51
CA LEU A 515 -18.03 -4.94 -28.46
C LEU A 515 -16.85 -5.24 -27.50
N LEU A 516 -17.12 -5.91 -26.38
CA LEU A 516 -16.07 -6.35 -25.46
C LEU A 516 -15.19 -7.46 -26.07
N ILE A 517 -15.76 -8.39 -26.84
CA ILE A 517 -14.97 -9.36 -27.62
C ILE A 517 -14.08 -8.63 -28.64
N ALA A 518 -14.64 -7.70 -29.41
CA ALA A 518 -13.91 -6.91 -30.41
C ALA A 518 -12.80 -6.01 -29.78
N ALA A 519 -12.93 -5.67 -28.50
CA ALA A 519 -11.93 -4.96 -27.72
C ALA A 519 -10.91 -5.89 -27.05
N ASP A 520 -10.95 -7.21 -27.29
CA ASP A 520 -10.12 -8.22 -26.63
C ASP A 520 -10.23 -8.12 -25.10
N TRP A 521 -11.46 -7.91 -24.63
CA TRP A 521 -11.84 -7.94 -23.22
C TRP A 521 -12.38 -9.31 -22.82
N LEU A 522 -13.29 -9.86 -23.65
CA LEU A 522 -13.80 -11.22 -23.54
C LEU A 522 -13.24 -12.09 -24.68
N THR A 523 -12.91 -13.34 -24.36
CA THR A 523 -12.57 -14.34 -25.40
C THR A 523 -13.84 -14.78 -26.13
N GLU A 524 -14.92 -14.93 -25.37
CA GLU A 524 -16.23 -15.35 -25.85
C GLU A 524 -17.31 -14.74 -24.95
N ALA A 525 -18.51 -14.58 -25.50
CA ALA A 525 -19.68 -14.19 -24.77
C ALA A 525 -20.95 -14.72 -25.44
N GLY A 526 -21.93 -15.10 -24.62
CA GLY A 526 -23.23 -15.55 -25.09
C GLY A 526 -24.32 -15.19 -24.09
N THR A 527 -25.49 -14.80 -24.59
CA THR A 527 -26.68 -14.56 -23.79
C THR A 527 -27.71 -15.65 -24.09
N ALA A 528 -28.00 -16.50 -23.12
CA ALA A 528 -29.03 -17.53 -23.23
C ALA A 528 -29.68 -17.76 -21.86
N GLU A 529 -30.99 -18.07 -21.83
CA GLU A 529 -31.72 -18.41 -20.58
C GLU A 529 -31.63 -17.32 -19.50
N GLY A 530 -31.60 -16.04 -19.89
CA GLY A 530 -31.45 -14.93 -18.94
C GLY A 530 -30.07 -14.87 -18.26
N ARG A 531 -29.06 -15.51 -18.84
CA ARG A 531 -27.67 -15.52 -18.37
C ARG A 531 -26.72 -14.93 -19.41
N LEU A 532 -25.78 -14.10 -18.96
CA LEU A 532 -24.58 -13.71 -19.71
C LEU A 532 -23.43 -14.65 -19.32
N ARG A 533 -23.07 -15.52 -20.25
CA ARG A 533 -21.90 -16.40 -20.17
C ARG A 533 -20.74 -15.77 -20.93
N GLY A 534 -19.51 -16.09 -20.52
CA GLY A 534 -18.32 -15.61 -21.19
C GLY A 534 -17.06 -15.81 -20.35
N ARG A 535 -15.93 -15.40 -20.90
CA ARG A 535 -14.63 -15.52 -20.25
C ARG A 535 -13.75 -14.30 -20.53
N LEU A 536 -13.11 -13.77 -19.48
CA LEU A 536 -12.09 -12.72 -19.63
C LEU A 536 -10.87 -13.25 -20.41
N THR A 537 -10.30 -12.42 -21.27
CA THR A 537 -9.03 -12.72 -21.94
C THR A 537 -7.88 -12.74 -20.94
N GLU A 538 -6.77 -13.43 -21.25
CA GLU A 538 -5.58 -13.49 -20.40
C GLU A 538 -5.04 -12.11 -20.00
N ARG A 539 -5.13 -11.16 -20.93
CA ARG A 539 -4.76 -9.75 -20.74
C ARG A 539 -5.58 -9.07 -19.64
N ILE A 540 -6.86 -9.43 -19.51
CA ILE A 540 -7.82 -8.83 -18.59
C ILE A 540 -7.94 -9.63 -17.28
N LEU A 541 -7.52 -10.90 -17.23
CA LEU A 541 -7.53 -11.71 -16.01
C LEU A 541 -6.93 -10.97 -14.79
N PRO A 542 -5.81 -10.23 -14.86
CA PRO A 542 -5.30 -9.46 -13.72
C PRO A 542 -6.31 -8.46 -13.11
N LEU A 543 -7.29 -7.99 -13.90
CA LEU A 543 -8.37 -7.10 -13.47
C LEU A 543 -9.60 -7.85 -12.94
N GLY A 544 -9.67 -9.18 -13.02
CA GLY A 544 -10.78 -9.96 -12.48
C GLY A 544 -10.87 -9.87 -10.96
N GLY A 545 -12.02 -9.44 -10.45
CA GLY A 545 -12.34 -9.26 -9.04
C GLY A 545 -12.89 -10.51 -8.36
N LEU A 546 -12.28 -11.68 -8.58
CA LEU A 546 -12.54 -12.98 -7.92
C LEU A 546 -13.85 -13.09 -7.09
N LEU A 547 -14.81 -13.86 -7.61
CA LEU A 547 -16.01 -14.28 -6.89
C LEU A 547 -15.73 -15.28 -5.76
#